data_AF-A0A6M0C269-F1
#
_entry.id   AF-A0A6M0C269-F1
#
_cell.length_a   1.000
_cell.length_b   1.000
_cell.length_c   1.000
_cell.angle_alpha   90.00
_cell.angle_beta   90.00
_cell.angle_gamma   90.00
#
_symmetry.space_group_name_H-M   'P 1'
#
loop_
_entity.id
_entity.type
_entity.pdbx_description
1 polymer ?
#
loop_
_entity_poly.entity_id
_entity_poly.type
_entity_poly.pdbx_seq_one_letter_code
_entity_poly.pdbx_strand_id
1 'polypeptide(L)'
;PKSIADDFKNQYALNESISKTSQLYLVVSDEGLKNKLEQNLPSEIKPYSQVIYFSYQTNVVAFYQENAEFREAIVYLSAFENPAPDKIEAVAKAILGAWTLMNKNGVPLMDILKEAQKCSPSYIRSFALDCQLDPEVKNILDRIPHFSYNLTKGFLQWSYGNGLQEGAFSDSIDSDRFQGFQDWVKRNRPTTYEEIEGLLL
;
A
#
# COMPACT_ATOMS: atom_id res chain seq x y z
N PRO A 1 7.60 27.42 35.37
CA PRO A 1 7.36 26.25 34.49
C PRO A 1 7.56 26.67 33.02
N LYS A 2 8.35 25.94 32.24
CA LYS A 2 8.45 26.16 30.78
C LYS A 2 7.19 25.66 30.11
N SER A 3 6.61 26.43 29.20
CA SER A 3 5.37 26.09 28.49
C SER A 3 5.66 25.41 27.16
N ILE A 4 4.70 24.66 26.62
CA ILE A 4 4.78 24.08 25.26
C ILE A 4 4.96 25.19 24.20
N ALA A 5 4.40 26.38 24.43
CA ALA A 5 4.58 27.51 23.53
C ALA A 5 6.05 27.99 23.48
N ASP A 6 6.76 27.92 24.61
CA ASP A 6 8.20 28.23 24.65
C ASP A 6 8.99 27.22 23.82
N ASP A 7 8.63 25.94 23.87
CA ASP A 7 9.29 24.89 23.06
C ASP A 7 9.09 25.13 21.56
N PHE A 8 7.88 25.51 21.14
CA PHE A 8 7.58 25.86 19.75
C PHE A 8 8.40 27.06 19.28
N LYS A 9 8.46 28.11 20.10
CA LYS A 9 9.25 29.32 19.81
C LYS A 9 10.74 29.00 19.67
N ASN A 10 11.29 28.21 20.59
CA ASN A 10 12.69 27.81 20.56
C ASN A 10 13.02 26.92 19.36
N GLN A 11 12.15 25.96 19.03
CA GLN A 11 12.35 25.10 17.86
C GLN A 11 12.26 25.88 16.55
N TYR A 12 11.34 26.84 16.44
CA TYR A 12 11.24 27.69 15.26
C TYR A 12 12.48 28.58 15.10
N ALA A 13 12.94 29.22 16.18
CA ALA A 13 14.17 30.01 16.18
C ALA A 13 15.40 29.18 15.79
N LEU A 14 15.48 27.93 16.25
CA LEU A 14 16.53 27.00 15.85
C LEU A 14 16.45 26.70 14.35
N ASN A 15 15.27 26.42 13.81
CA ASN A 15 15.08 26.13 12.38
C ASN A 15 15.48 27.33 11.50
N GLU A 16 15.09 28.55 11.89
CA GLU A 16 15.48 29.78 11.20
C GLU A 16 17.00 29.99 11.23
N SER A 17 17.66 29.69 12.36
CA SER A 17 19.12 29.85 12.51
C SER A 17 19.93 28.94 11.57
N ILE A 18 19.32 27.85 11.09
CA ILE A 18 19.91 26.93 10.10
C ILE A 18 19.27 27.09 8.71
N SER A 19 18.59 28.23 8.48
CA SER A 19 17.93 28.58 7.21
C SER A 19 16.92 27.54 6.72
N LYS A 20 16.19 26.91 7.65
CA LYS A 20 15.09 25.98 7.34
C LYS A 20 13.75 26.62 7.63
N THR A 21 12.95 26.82 6.59
CA THR A 21 11.53 27.11 6.74
C THR A 21 10.80 25.88 7.27
N SER A 22 10.01 26.03 8.32
CA SER A 22 9.31 24.91 8.96
C SER A 22 7.95 25.33 9.50
N GLN A 23 6.99 24.41 9.44
CA GLN A 23 5.76 24.48 10.22
C GLN A 23 5.87 23.52 11.40
N LEU A 24 5.46 23.95 12.59
CA LEU A 24 5.46 23.13 13.79
C LEU A 24 4.05 22.62 14.09
N TYR A 25 3.95 21.33 14.39
CA TYR A 25 2.66 20.68 14.62
C TYR A 25 2.59 20.11 16.03
N LEU A 26 1.54 20.47 16.77
CA LEU A 26 1.17 19.80 18.01
C LEU A 26 0.14 18.73 17.69
N VAL A 27 0.51 17.47 17.83
CA VAL A 27 -0.38 16.34 17.59
C VAL A 27 -1.08 15.98 18.89
N VAL A 28 -2.42 15.90 18.86
CA VAL A 28 -3.24 15.51 20.02
C VAL A 28 -4.24 14.43 19.63
N SER A 29 -4.57 13.57 20.60
CA SER A 29 -5.50 12.44 20.41
C SER A 29 -6.92 12.73 20.91
N ASP A 30 -7.20 13.94 21.38
CA ASP A 30 -8.51 14.37 21.84
C ASP A 30 -9.00 15.53 20.96
N GLU A 31 -10.11 15.33 20.27
CA GLU A 31 -10.66 16.31 19.33
C GLU A 31 -11.15 17.58 20.05
N GLY A 32 -11.69 17.44 21.26
CA GLY A 32 -12.09 18.57 22.09
C GLY A 32 -10.91 19.45 22.50
N LEU A 33 -9.77 18.82 22.84
CA LEU A 33 -8.51 19.48 23.15
C LEU A 33 -7.93 20.15 21.91
N LYS A 34 -7.96 19.50 20.75
CA LYS A 34 -7.56 20.11 19.46
C LYS A 34 -8.31 21.41 19.23
N ASN A 35 -9.64 21.37 19.31
CA ASN A 35 -10.49 22.55 19.10
C ASN A 35 -10.20 23.66 20.13
N LYS A 36 -10.01 23.31 21.41
CA LYS A 36 -9.63 24.27 22.45
C LYS A 36 -8.27 24.90 22.19
N LEU A 37 -7.27 24.13 21.77
CA LEU A 37 -5.92 24.62 21.53
C LEU A 37 -5.84 25.48 20.26
N GLU A 38 -6.60 25.16 19.22
CA GLU A 38 -6.69 26.02 18.03
C GLU A 38 -7.35 27.37 18.33
N GLN A 39 -8.39 27.38 19.17
CA GLN A 39 -9.05 28.62 19.59
C GLN A 39 -8.16 29.48 20.50
N ASN A 40 -7.34 28.84 21.34
CA ASN A 40 -6.48 29.50 22.32
C ASN A 40 -5.00 29.54 21.90
N LEU A 41 -4.72 29.42 20.60
CA LEU A 41 -3.36 29.40 20.08
C LEU A 41 -2.68 30.77 20.33
N PRO A 42 -1.54 30.83 21.04
CA PRO A 42 -0.86 32.10 21.32
C PRO A 42 -0.46 32.81 20.02
N SER A 43 -0.73 34.12 19.95
CA SER A 43 -0.46 34.94 18.76
C SER A 43 1.01 34.92 18.33
N GLU A 44 1.93 34.79 19.29
CA GLU A 44 3.38 34.74 19.06
C GLU A 44 3.84 33.53 18.24
N ILE A 45 3.17 32.37 18.40
CA ILE A 45 3.53 31.13 17.70
C ILE A 45 2.59 30.79 16.55
N LYS A 46 1.42 31.43 16.51
CA LYS A 46 0.36 31.20 15.51
C LYS A 46 0.82 31.22 14.05
N PRO A 47 1.78 32.06 13.60
CA PRO A 47 2.19 32.09 12.19
C PRO A 47 2.87 30.81 11.69
N TYR A 48 3.46 30.01 12.59
CA TYR A 48 4.26 28.84 12.24
C TYR A 48 3.86 27.59 13.03
N SER A 49 2.71 27.61 13.71
CA SER A 49 2.22 26.48 14.49
C SER A 49 0.80 26.07 14.09
N GLN A 50 0.52 24.78 14.22
CA GLN A 50 -0.80 24.21 14.00
C GLN A 50 -1.02 23.05 14.98
N VAL A 51 -2.28 22.81 15.34
CA VAL A 51 -2.68 21.65 16.14
C VAL A 51 -3.33 20.63 15.21
N ILE A 52 -2.87 19.40 15.21
CA ILE A 52 -3.41 18.31 14.39
C ILE A 52 -4.06 17.29 15.31
N TYR A 53 -5.27 16.87 14.96
CA TYR A 53 -5.91 15.73 15.57
C TYR A 53 -5.39 14.44 14.92
N PHE A 54 -4.93 13.51 15.74
CA PHE A 54 -4.61 12.16 15.32
C PHE A 54 -5.33 11.17 16.23
N SER A 55 -6.35 10.50 15.69
CA SER A 55 -7.13 9.50 16.45
C SER A 55 -6.21 8.35 16.85
N TYR A 56 -5.81 8.31 18.12
CA TYR A 56 -5.04 7.19 18.64
C TYR A 56 -5.97 5.97 18.75
N GLN A 57 -5.60 4.92 18.04
CA GLN A 57 -6.35 3.68 18.02
C GLN A 57 -5.51 2.52 18.53
N THR A 58 -6.15 1.57 19.19
CA THR A 58 -5.47 0.42 19.81
C THR A 58 -4.94 -0.58 18.79
N ASN A 59 -5.50 -0.57 17.58
CA ASN A 59 -5.11 -1.45 16.50
C ASN A 59 -5.37 -0.77 15.13
N VAL A 60 -4.72 -1.31 14.10
CA VAL A 60 -4.78 -0.80 12.72
C VAL A 60 -6.21 -0.88 12.14
N VAL A 61 -7.00 -1.87 12.55
CA VAL A 61 -8.38 -2.04 12.07
C VAL A 61 -9.26 -0.87 12.51
N ALA A 62 -9.25 -0.56 13.80
CA ALA A 62 -9.96 0.60 14.34
C ALA A 62 -9.46 1.90 13.71
N PHE A 63 -8.14 2.00 13.44
CA PHE A 63 -7.57 3.16 12.78
C PHE A 63 -8.13 3.39 11.37
N TYR A 64 -8.09 2.40 10.47
CA TYR A 64 -8.56 2.63 9.10
C TYR A 64 -10.09 2.69 8.99
N GLN A 65 -10.83 2.18 9.97
CA GLN A 65 -12.30 2.34 10.02
C GLN A 65 -12.71 3.79 10.27
N GLU A 66 -11.92 4.53 11.05
CA GLU A 66 -12.15 5.95 11.32
C GLU A 66 -11.45 6.89 10.32
N ASN A 67 -10.41 6.41 9.64
CA ASN A 67 -9.60 7.21 8.71
C ASN A 67 -9.77 6.71 7.27
N ALA A 68 -10.79 7.24 6.58
CA ALA A 68 -11.13 6.84 5.21
C ALA A 68 -9.97 7.04 4.23
N GLU A 69 -9.26 8.16 4.32
CA GLU A 69 -8.10 8.45 3.46
C GLU A 69 -6.97 7.40 3.65
N PHE A 70 -6.69 7.03 4.91
CA PHE A 70 -5.72 5.98 5.20
C PHE A 70 -6.19 4.63 4.63
N ARG A 71 -7.47 4.28 4.81
CA ARG A 71 -8.05 3.07 4.24
C ARG A 71 -7.90 3.03 2.72
N GLU A 72 -8.23 4.12 2.04
CA GLU A 72 -8.13 4.24 0.58
C GLU A 72 -6.69 4.09 0.09
N ALA A 73 -5.73 4.69 0.79
CA ALA A 73 -4.31 4.52 0.48
C ALA A 73 -3.88 3.04 0.60
N ILE A 74 -4.30 2.34 1.66
CA ILE A 74 -3.99 0.91 1.83
C ILE A 74 -4.69 0.04 0.78
N VAL A 75 -5.96 0.33 0.45
CA VAL A 75 -6.70 -0.37 -0.61
C VAL A 75 -6.05 -0.16 -1.97
N TYR A 76 -5.51 1.03 -2.24
CA TYR A 76 -4.76 1.32 -3.45
C TYR A 76 -3.46 0.49 -3.54
N LEU A 77 -2.75 0.35 -2.44
CA LEU A 77 -1.49 -0.42 -2.35
C LEU A 77 -1.71 -1.94 -2.30
N SER A 78 -2.91 -2.38 -1.96
CA SER A 78 -3.31 -3.79 -1.96
C SER A 78 -3.34 -4.37 -3.38
N ALA A 79 -2.96 -5.64 -3.50
CA ALA A 79 -3.07 -6.45 -4.71
C ALA A 79 -4.55 -6.79 -5.09
N PHE A 80 -5.48 -6.68 -4.14
CA PHE A 80 -6.89 -7.02 -4.32
C PHE A 80 -7.73 -5.79 -4.70
N GLU A 81 -8.69 -5.91 -5.62
CA GLU A 81 -9.56 -4.78 -6.00
C GLU A 81 -10.47 -4.33 -4.84
N ASN A 82 -11.12 -5.28 -4.18
CA ASN A 82 -12.00 -5.06 -3.03
C ASN A 82 -11.52 -5.89 -1.83
N PRO A 83 -10.38 -5.52 -1.20
CA PRO A 83 -9.79 -6.32 -0.14
C PRO A 83 -10.73 -6.42 1.06
N ALA A 84 -10.90 -7.63 1.58
CA ALA A 84 -11.53 -7.87 2.87
C ALA A 84 -10.72 -7.21 4.01
N PRO A 85 -11.34 -6.94 5.17
CA PRO A 85 -10.68 -6.27 6.30
C PRO A 85 -9.33 -6.86 6.72
N ASP A 86 -9.21 -8.19 6.75
CA ASP A 86 -7.97 -8.91 7.08
C ASP A 86 -6.85 -8.63 6.06
N LYS A 87 -7.19 -8.48 4.78
CA LYS A 87 -6.24 -8.14 3.71
C LYS A 87 -5.74 -6.71 3.84
N ILE A 88 -6.62 -5.77 4.17
CA ILE A 88 -6.25 -4.37 4.44
C ILE A 88 -5.28 -4.32 5.63
N GLU A 89 -5.61 -5.00 6.73
CA GLU A 89 -4.77 -5.06 7.91
C GLU A 89 -3.39 -5.67 7.59
N ALA A 90 -3.35 -6.77 6.83
CA ALA A 90 -2.11 -7.42 6.43
C ALA A 90 -1.20 -6.49 5.60
N VAL A 91 -1.76 -5.76 4.62
CA VAL A 91 -0.99 -4.78 3.82
C VAL A 91 -0.43 -3.66 4.70
N ALA A 92 -1.26 -3.09 5.57
CA ALA A 92 -0.83 -2.02 6.47
C ALA A 92 0.29 -2.50 7.43
N LYS A 93 0.16 -3.70 7.98
CA LYS A 93 1.20 -4.32 8.82
C LYS A 93 2.48 -4.63 8.06
N ALA A 94 2.39 -5.09 6.81
CA ALA A 94 3.56 -5.35 5.97
C ALA A 94 4.34 -4.06 5.68
N ILE A 95 3.66 -2.96 5.36
CA ILE A 95 4.28 -1.65 5.13
C ILE A 95 4.91 -1.12 6.41
N LEU A 96 4.20 -1.20 7.55
CA LEU A 96 4.73 -0.78 8.85
C LEU A 96 5.95 -1.63 9.26
N GLY A 97 5.91 -2.94 9.01
CA GLY A 97 7.03 -3.85 9.22
C GLY A 97 8.24 -3.46 8.38
N ALA A 98 8.05 -3.22 7.08
CA ALA A 98 9.12 -2.77 6.20
C ALA A 98 9.73 -1.42 6.66
N TRP A 99 8.88 -0.46 7.02
CA TRP A 99 9.32 0.84 7.54
C TRP A 99 10.20 0.69 8.78
N THR A 100 9.75 -0.13 9.74
CA THR A 100 10.47 -0.36 11.01
C THR A 100 11.79 -1.13 10.80
N LEU A 101 11.83 -2.09 9.87
CA LEU A 101 13.05 -2.85 9.54
C LEU A 101 14.12 -2.00 8.88
N MET A 102 13.73 -1.03 8.04
CA MET A 102 14.70 -0.26 7.27
C MET A 102 15.54 0.68 8.13
N ASN A 103 15.11 1.02 9.35
CA ASN A 103 15.82 1.73 10.44
C ASN A 103 17.03 2.61 10.03
N LYS A 104 16.85 3.41 8.98
CA LYS A 104 17.87 4.26 8.35
C LYS A 104 17.20 5.55 7.91
N ASN A 105 17.95 6.64 8.01
CA ASN A 105 17.49 7.94 7.53
C ASN A 105 17.64 8.03 6.01
N GLY A 106 16.71 8.74 5.35
CA GLY A 106 16.80 9.05 3.92
C GLY A 106 16.45 7.89 2.98
N VAL A 107 15.70 6.89 3.45
CA VAL A 107 15.24 5.78 2.62
C VAL A 107 14.16 6.25 1.64
N PRO A 108 14.30 5.98 0.33
CA PRO A 108 13.26 6.23 -0.64
C PRO A 108 11.98 5.45 -0.33
N LEU A 109 10.80 6.08 -0.46
CA LEU A 109 9.51 5.42 -0.20
C LEU A 109 9.31 4.14 -1.02
N MET A 110 9.78 4.15 -2.28
CA MET A 110 9.71 2.98 -3.15
C MET A 110 10.50 1.78 -2.61
N ASP A 111 11.59 2.01 -1.89
CA ASP A 111 12.37 0.92 -1.32
C ASP A 111 11.61 0.28 -0.16
N ILE A 112 10.91 1.08 0.65
CA ILE A 112 10.02 0.60 1.72
C ILE A 112 8.91 -0.29 1.14
N LEU A 113 8.28 0.16 0.04
CA LEU A 113 7.24 -0.62 -0.63
C LEU A 113 7.78 -1.93 -1.21
N LYS A 114 8.97 -1.91 -1.84
CA LYS A 114 9.62 -3.13 -2.35
C LYS A 114 9.97 -4.11 -1.24
N GLU A 115 10.38 -3.63 -0.08
CA GLU A 115 10.66 -4.51 1.06
C GLU A 115 9.38 -5.10 1.66
N ALA A 116 8.31 -4.30 1.72
CA ALA A 116 7.00 -4.79 2.13
C ALA A 116 6.51 -5.90 1.18
N GLN A 117 6.74 -5.75 -0.14
CA GLN A 117 6.46 -6.79 -1.13
C GLN A 117 7.28 -8.07 -0.88
N LYS A 118 8.54 -7.99 -0.47
CA LYS A 118 9.32 -9.20 -0.12
C LYS A 118 8.72 -9.95 1.06
N CYS A 119 8.22 -9.22 2.06
CA CYS A 119 7.59 -9.81 3.24
C CYS A 119 6.21 -10.40 2.96
N SER A 120 5.47 -9.87 1.99
CA SER A 120 4.10 -10.30 1.66
C SER A 120 3.81 -10.10 0.17
N PRO A 121 4.43 -10.89 -0.72
CA PRO A 121 4.45 -10.62 -2.16
C PRO A 121 3.09 -10.67 -2.81
N SER A 122 2.18 -11.53 -2.35
CA SER A 122 0.82 -11.67 -2.90
C SER A 122 -0.20 -10.65 -2.37
N TYR A 123 0.17 -9.79 -1.42
CA TYR A 123 -0.74 -8.86 -0.77
C TYR A 123 -0.59 -7.42 -1.25
N ILE A 124 0.61 -7.05 -1.71
CA ILE A 124 0.92 -5.70 -2.17
C ILE A 124 1.01 -5.72 -3.69
N ARG A 125 0.33 -4.76 -4.34
CA ARG A 125 0.34 -4.64 -5.80
C ARG A 125 1.76 -4.52 -6.36
N SER A 126 1.98 -4.96 -7.60
CA SER A 126 3.20 -4.55 -8.31
C SER A 126 3.13 -3.08 -8.72
N PHE A 127 4.31 -2.45 -8.76
CA PHE A 127 4.53 -1.09 -9.26
C PHE A 127 5.27 -1.08 -10.60
N ALA A 128 5.50 -2.26 -11.21
CA ALA A 128 6.02 -2.34 -12.56
C ALA A 128 4.99 -1.78 -13.55
N LEU A 129 5.40 -0.77 -14.32
CA LEU A 129 4.51 0.00 -15.20
C LEU A 129 4.18 -0.72 -16.52
N ASP A 130 5.00 -1.71 -16.93
CA ASP A 130 5.00 -2.22 -18.32
C ASP A 130 4.87 -3.75 -18.44
N CYS A 131 4.48 -4.45 -17.39
CA CYS A 131 4.36 -5.89 -17.45
C CYS A 131 3.06 -6.29 -18.15
N GLN A 132 3.19 -6.74 -19.40
CA GLN A 132 2.13 -7.36 -20.19
C GLN A 132 2.40 -8.86 -20.32
N LEU A 133 1.35 -9.63 -20.61
CA LEU A 133 1.52 -11.01 -21.06
C LEU A 133 2.25 -11.03 -22.39
N ASP A 134 3.13 -12.01 -22.55
CA ASP A 134 3.73 -12.36 -23.83
C ASP A 134 2.60 -12.55 -24.87
N PRO A 135 2.68 -11.91 -26.05
CA PRO A 135 1.63 -12.02 -27.07
C PRO A 135 1.33 -13.46 -27.51
N GLU A 136 2.32 -14.35 -27.50
CA GLU A 136 2.08 -15.77 -27.80
C GLU A 136 1.28 -16.44 -26.69
N VAL A 137 1.61 -16.18 -25.42
CA VAL A 137 0.87 -16.70 -24.26
C VAL A 137 -0.58 -16.21 -24.30
N LYS A 138 -0.79 -14.91 -24.54
CA LYS A 138 -2.11 -14.32 -24.72
C LYS A 138 -2.91 -15.05 -25.79
N ASN A 139 -2.33 -15.28 -26.96
CA ASN A 139 -3.00 -15.98 -28.06
C ASN A 139 -3.36 -17.44 -27.72
N ILE A 140 -2.57 -18.11 -26.88
CA ILE A 140 -2.86 -19.47 -26.42
C ILE A 140 -4.02 -19.45 -25.43
N LEU A 141 -3.93 -18.61 -24.39
CA LEU A 141 -4.96 -18.51 -23.35
C LEU A 141 -6.31 -18.04 -23.91
N ASP A 142 -6.31 -17.11 -24.87
CA ASP A 142 -7.53 -16.59 -25.51
C ASP A 142 -8.29 -17.67 -26.32
N ARG A 143 -7.65 -18.82 -26.61
CA ARG A 143 -8.28 -19.95 -27.33
C ARG A 143 -8.88 -21.00 -26.41
N ILE A 144 -8.58 -20.96 -25.11
CA ILE A 144 -9.14 -21.91 -24.14
C ILE A 144 -10.62 -21.54 -23.95
N PRO A 145 -11.57 -22.43 -24.30
CA PRO A 145 -12.99 -22.12 -24.18
C PRO A 145 -13.37 -21.76 -22.75
N HIS A 146 -14.21 -20.74 -22.59
CA HIS A 146 -14.72 -20.27 -21.29
C HIS A 146 -13.66 -19.81 -20.28
N PHE A 147 -12.39 -19.66 -20.70
CA PHE A 147 -11.34 -19.07 -19.89
C PHE A 147 -11.22 -17.57 -20.19
N SER A 148 -11.10 -16.77 -19.14
CA SER A 148 -10.94 -15.32 -19.22
C SER A 148 -9.94 -14.87 -18.18
N TYR A 149 -9.19 -13.81 -18.47
CA TYR A 149 -8.18 -13.29 -17.56
C TYR A 149 -7.95 -11.80 -17.78
N ASN A 150 -7.40 -11.14 -16.75
CA ASN A 150 -6.97 -9.76 -16.78
C ASN A 150 -5.71 -9.57 -15.93
N LEU A 151 -4.89 -8.60 -16.32
CA LEU A 151 -3.76 -8.17 -15.52
C LEU A 151 -4.18 -6.95 -14.70
N THR A 152 -4.42 -7.15 -13.41
CA THR A 152 -4.78 -6.08 -12.49
C THR A 152 -3.79 -6.04 -11.34
N LYS A 153 -3.33 -4.84 -10.98
CA LYS A 153 -2.49 -4.60 -9.79
C LYS A 153 -1.20 -5.45 -9.75
N GLY A 154 -0.70 -5.89 -10.91
CA GLY A 154 0.51 -6.70 -10.99
C GLY A 154 0.29 -8.21 -10.92
N PHE A 155 -0.94 -8.70 -11.01
CA PHE A 155 -1.27 -10.12 -10.93
C PHE A 155 -2.18 -10.53 -12.09
N LEU A 156 -2.06 -11.78 -12.51
CA LEU A 156 -2.97 -12.42 -13.45
C LEU A 156 -4.21 -12.89 -12.69
N GLN A 157 -5.30 -12.14 -12.81
CA GLN A 157 -6.63 -12.56 -12.37
C GLN A 157 -7.24 -13.40 -13.48
N TRP A 158 -7.90 -14.50 -13.12
CA TRP A 158 -8.48 -15.45 -14.07
C TRP A 158 -9.85 -15.94 -13.61
N SER A 159 -10.68 -16.30 -14.58
CA SER A 159 -12.01 -16.88 -14.37
C SER A 159 -12.31 -17.91 -15.46
N TYR A 160 -12.91 -19.03 -15.07
CA TYR A 160 -13.31 -20.12 -15.94
C TYR A 160 -14.81 -20.45 -15.77
N GLY A 161 -15.44 -20.87 -16.87
CA GLY A 161 -16.82 -21.34 -16.86
C GLY A 161 -17.83 -20.24 -16.52
N ASN A 162 -17.55 -18.98 -16.88
CA ASN A 162 -18.34 -17.80 -16.50
C ASN A 162 -18.40 -17.55 -14.98
N GLY A 163 -17.27 -17.67 -14.28
CA GLY A 163 -17.20 -17.41 -12.84
C GLY A 163 -17.50 -18.63 -11.96
N LEU A 164 -17.52 -19.84 -12.53
CA LEU A 164 -17.61 -21.08 -11.74
C LEU A 164 -16.32 -21.33 -10.96
N GLN A 165 -15.19 -21.00 -11.55
CA GLN A 165 -13.88 -20.98 -10.91
C GLN A 165 -13.22 -19.64 -11.20
N GLU A 166 -12.59 -19.07 -10.19
CA GLU A 166 -11.87 -17.80 -10.31
C GLU A 166 -10.71 -17.76 -9.33
N GLY A 167 -9.71 -16.96 -9.65
CA GLY A 167 -8.54 -16.82 -8.80
C GLY A 167 -7.56 -15.78 -9.32
N ALA A 168 -6.47 -15.67 -8.59
CA ALA A 168 -5.31 -14.87 -8.97
C ALA A 168 -4.10 -15.79 -8.97
N PHE A 169 -3.26 -15.69 -10.00
CA PHE A 169 -1.93 -16.29 -9.96
C PHE A 169 -1.16 -15.72 -8.76
N SER A 170 -0.55 -16.60 -7.97
CA SER A 170 -0.05 -16.27 -6.63
C SER A 170 1.16 -15.35 -6.64
N ASP A 171 1.98 -15.40 -7.70
CA ASP A 171 3.13 -14.54 -7.87
C ASP A 171 2.85 -13.36 -8.81
N SER A 172 3.56 -12.26 -8.60
CA SER A 172 3.42 -11.06 -9.42
C SER A 172 3.97 -11.25 -10.84
N ILE A 173 3.47 -10.47 -11.79
CA ILE A 173 3.83 -10.55 -13.22
C ILE A 173 5.30 -10.24 -13.53
N ASP A 174 5.98 -9.57 -12.61
CA ASP A 174 7.42 -9.27 -12.66
C ASP A 174 8.30 -10.34 -11.99
N SER A 175 7.70 -11.42 -11.47
CA SER A 175 8.44 -12.51 -10.83
C SER A 175 8.98 -13.54 -11.83
N ASP A 176 10.10 -14.16 -11.48
CA ASP A 176 10.67 -15.29 -12.25
C ASP A 176 9.69 -16.47 -12.35
N ARG A 177 8.83 -16.65 -11.34
CA ARG A 177 7.80 -17.70 -11.34
C ARG A 177 6.73 -17.43 -12.38
N PHE A 178 6.30 -16.18 -12.52
CA PHE A 178 5.36 -15.79 -13.58
C PHE A 178 5.99 -15.96 -14.96
N GLN A 179 7.28 -15.65 -15.13
CA GLN A 179 8.00 -15.95 -16.37
C GLN A 179 8.04 -17.46 -16.66
N GLY A 180 8.29 -18.28 -15.64
CA GLY A 180 8.22 -19.74 -15.75
C GLY A 180 6.84 -20.24 -16.19
N PHE A 181 5.76 -19.64 -15.68
CA PHE A 181 4.40 -19.91 -16.15
C PHE A 181 4.22 -19.57 -17.64
N GLN A 182 4.66 -18.37 -18.06
CA GLN A 182 4.57 -17.97 -19.47
C GLN A 182 5.35 -18.92 -20.39
N ASP A 183 6.55 -19.32 -20.01
CA ASP A 183 7.37 -20.27 -20.77
C ASP A 183 6.75 -21.66 -20.83
N TRP A 184 6.10 -22.10 -19.75
CA TRP A 184 5.37 -23.35 -19.74
C TRP A 184 4.18 -23.31 -20.72
N VAL A 185 3.40 -22.22 -20.74
CA VAL A 185 2.26 -22.07 -21.64
C VAL A 185 2.73 -22.08 -23.10
N LYS A 186 3.80 -21.35 -23.44
CA LYS A 186 4.39 -21.37 -24.79
C LYS A 186 4.83 -22.76 -25.22
N ARG A 187 5.46 -23.51 -24.31
CA ARG A 187 6.00 -24.85 -24.60
C ARG A 187 4.90 -25.89 -24.79
N ASN A 188 3.89 -25.89 -23.92
CA ASN A 188 2.89 -26.97 -23.88
C ASN A 188 1.63 -26.66 -24.68
N ARG A 189 1.38 -25.38 -24.99
CA ARG A 189 0.23 -24.91 -25.78
C ARG A 189 -1.10 -25.52 -25.33
N PRO A 190 -1.48 -25.33 -24.05
CA PRO A 190 -2.72 -25.87 -23.51
C PRO A 190 -3.93 -25.43 -24.32
N THR A 191 -4.91 -26.32 -24.42
CA THR A 191 -6.18 -26.09 -25.12
C THR A 191 -7.39 -26.19 -24.20
N THR A 192 -7.21 -26.73 -22.98
CA THR A 192 -8.28 -26.81 -21.97
C THR A 192 -7.84 -26.19 -20.64
N TYR A 193 -8.81 -25.89 -19.78
CA TYR A 193 -8.53 -25.32 -18.46
C TYR A 193 -7.84 -26.33 -17.53
N GLU A 194 -8.20 -27.61 -17.61
CA GLU A 194 -7.65 -28.68 -16.78
C GLU A 194 -6.12 -28.84 -16.97
N GLU A 195 -5.61 -28.49 -18.17
CA GLU A 195 -4.18 -28.51 -18.46
C GLU A 195 -3.41 -27.38 -17.74
N ILE A 196 -4.07 -26.27 -17.42
CA ILE A 196 -3.46 -25.11 -16.75
C ILE A 196 -3.82 -24.97 -15.28
N GLU A 197 -4.89 -25.61 -14.82
CA GLU A 197 -5.44 -25.48 -13.46
C GLU A 197 -4.36 -25.67 -12.38
N GLY A 198 -3.54 -26.72 -12.48
CA GLY A 198 -2.50 -27.01 -11.49
C GLY A 198 -1.36 -25.98 -11.41
N LEU A 199 -1.25 -25.07 -12.39
CA LEU A 199 -0.29 -23.97 -12.37
C LEU A 199 -0.93 -22.67 -11.88
N LEU A 200 -2.25 -22.55 -11.96
CA LEU A 200 -3.00 -21.36 -11.54
C LEU A 200 -3.31 -21.35 -10.02
N LEU A 201 -3.19 -22.51 -9.36
CA LEU A 201 -3.49 -22.74 -7.94
C LEU A 201 -2.26 -22.64 -7.02
#